data_AF-A0A550D180-F1
#
_entry.id   AF-A0A550D180-F1
#
_cell.length_a   1.000
_cell.length_b   1.000
_cell.length_c   1.000
_cell.angle_alpha   90.00
_cell.angle_beta   90.00
_cell.angle_gamma   90.00
#
_symmetry.space_group_name_H-M   'P 1'
#
loop_
_entity.id
_entity.type
_entity.pdbx_description
1 polymer ?
#
loop_
_entity_poly.entity_id
_entity_poly.type
_entity_poly.pdbx_seq_one_letter_code
_entity_poly.pdbx_strand_id
1 'polypeptide(L)'
;TVVTGFSYTKVEAHDKLLALPYNKEVEIKSIQVLDEDVNSVGSGVRVGFALRNVKEDEIKDLMYLIKPNVKVDNKIEGKLTKYPWSTFNEGQNHVLIKGYAVPANVKVNNEKAEIKTSVVIPLISDQIPILNVNVKQGKPRVIGYVNL
;
A
#
# COMPACT_ATOMS: atom_id res chain seq x y z
N THR A 1 -3.18 -14.45 -15.25
CA THR A 1 -3.97 -13.37 -14.62
C THR A 1 -3.41 -12.03 -15.06
N VAL A 2 -4.26 -11.06 -15.36
CA VAL A 2 -3.83 -9.70 -15.75
C VAL A 2 -4.20 -8.74 -14.64
N VAL A 3 -3.28 -7.86 -14.27
CA VAL A 3 -3.50 -6.83 -13.25
C VAL A 3 -3.08 -5.47 -13.78
N THR A 4 -3.75 -4.42 -13.33
CA THR A 4 -3.43 -3.05 -13.74
C THR A 4 -3.05 -2.21 -12.53
N GLY A 5 -2.13 -1.28 -12.69
CA GLY A 5 -1.72 -0.39 -11.60
C GLY A 5 -0.76 0.69 -12.06
N PHE A 6 -0.11 1.33 -11.09
CA PHE A 6 0.95 2.29 -11.33
C PHE A 6 2.28 1.74 -10.83
N SER A 7 3.32 1.88 -11.64
CA SER A 7 4.68 1.54 -11.24
C SER A 7 5.27 2.63 -10.34
N TYR A 8 5.90 2.23 -9.24
CA TYR A 8 6.67 3.14 -8.37
C TYR A 8 8.18 2.92 -8.45
N THR A 9 8.61 1.88 -9.17
CA THR A 9 9.99 1.48 -9.36
C THR A 9 10.17 0.90 -10.76
N LYS A 10 11.41 0.67 -11.18
CA LYS A 10 11.70 -0.01 -12.43
C LYS A 10 11.33 -1.48 -12.35
N VAL A 11 10.58 -1.96 -13.32
CA VAL A 11 10.12 -3.34 -13.42
C VAL A 11 10.39 -3.86 -14.82
N GLU A 12 10.92 -5.07 -14.93
CA GLU A 12 11.26 -5.73 -16.20
C GLU A 12 10.42 -6.98 -16.41
N ALA A 13 10.24 -7.39 -17.67
CA ALA A 13 9.67 -8.70 -17.98
C ALA A 13 10.51 -9.80 -17.30
N HIS A 14 9.85 -10.85 -16.83
CA HIS A 14 10.43 -11.93 -16.01
C HIS A 14 10.87 -11.54 -14.60
N ASP A 15 10.66 -10.30 -14.15
CA ASP A 15 10.86 -9.96 -12.74
C ASP A 15 9.94 -10.80 -11.84
N LYS A 16 10.52 -11.30 -10.75
CA LYS A 16 9.80 -11.93 -9.65
C LYS A 16 9.41 -10.89 -8.61
N LEU A 17 8.13 -10.83 -8.28
CA LEU A 17 7.54 -9.90 -7.32
C LEU A 17 6.73 -10.65 -6.28
N LEU A 18 6.54 -10.02 -5.13
CA LEU A 18 5.68 -10.51 -4.07
C LEU A 18 4.32 -9.81 -4.14
N ALA A 19 3.26 -10.60 -4.25
CA ALA A 19 1.87 -10.15 -4.25
C ALA A 19 1.35 -10.00 -2.82
N LEU A 20 1.05 -8.76 -2.41
CA LEU A 20 0.44 -8.44 -1.11
C LEU A 20 -1.05 -8.13 -1.27
N PRO A 21 -1.90 -8.56 -0.32
CA PRO A 21 -1.55 -9.08 1.01
C PRO A 21 -1.29 -10.60 1.09
N TYR A 22 -1.36 -11.31 -0.04
CA TYR A 22 -1.31 -12.78 -0.10
C TYR A 22 0.06 -13.42 0.18
N ASN A 23 1.13 -12.61 0.23
CA ASN A 23 2.50 -13.07 0.42
C ASN A 23 2.91 -14.18 -0.58
N LYS A 24 2.48 -14.03 -1.85
CA LYS A 24 2.71 -15.02 -2.91
C LYS A 24 3.70 -14.49 -3.95
N GLU A 25 4.69 -15.29 -4.31
CA GLU A 25 5.61 -14.94 -5.40
C GLU A 25 4.89 -15.08 -6.76
N VAL A 26 5.03 -14.07 -7.60
CA VAL A 26 4.51 -14.03 -8.97
C VAL A 26 5.61 -13.56 -9.92
N GLU A 27 5.55 -13.99 -11.17
CA GLU A 27 6.49 -13.58 -12.22
C GLU A 27 5.75 -12.77 -13.29
N ILE A 28 6.38 -11.70 -13.78
CA ILE A 28 5.84 -10.91 -14.88
C ILE A 28 6.07 -11.64 -16.21
N LYS A 29 4.98 -12.02 -16.87
CA LYS A 29 5.00 -12.60 -18.21
C LYS A 29 5.24 -11.52 -19.27
N SER A 30 4.50 -10.43 -19.21
CA SER A 30 4.56 -9.32 -20.16
C SER A 30 4.06 -8.04 -19.49
N ILE A 31 4.50 -6.90 -20.04
CA ILE A 31 4.14 -5.57 -19.60
C ILE A 31 3.49 -4.85 -20.77
N GLN A 32 2.33 -4.24 -20.53
CA GLN A 32 1.60 -3.45 -21.50
C GLN A 32 1.46 -2.00 -21.03
N VAL A 33 1.79 -1.05 -21.89
CA VAL A 33 1.66 0.39 -21.65
C VAL A 33 1.04 1.03 -22.88
N LEU A 34 -0.11 1.72 -22.71
CA LEU A 34 -0.83 2.36 -23.81
C LEU A 34 -1.07 1.40 -25.00
N ASP A 35 -1.55 0.20 -24.68
CA ASP A 35 -1.82 -0.90 -25.62
C ASP A 35 -0.58 -1.51 -26.33
N GLU A 36 0.62 -1.01 -26.05
CA GLU A 36 1.89 -1.53 -26.59
C GLU A 36 2.61 -2.45 -25.59
N ASP A 37 3.18 -3.56 -26.09
CA ASP A 37 4.01 -4.46 -25.31
C ASP A 37 5.42 -3.87 -25.13
N VAL A 38 5.89 -3.81 -23.89
CA VAL A 38 7.22 -3.29 -23.54
C VAL A 38 8.00 -4.27 -22.68
N ASN A 39 9.33 -4.22 -22.77
CA ASN A 39 10.21 -5.11 -21.98
C ASN A 39 10.46 -4.59 -20.55
N SER A 40 10.27 -3.29 -20.31
CA SER A 40 10.48 -2.68 -19.00
C SER A 40 9.67 -1.40 -18.85
N VAL A 41 9.44 -1.01 -17.61
CA VAL A 41 8.76 0.23 -17.27
C VAL A 41 9.48 0.96 -16.13
N GLY A 42 9.51 2.29 -16.20
CA GLY A 42 10.02 3.16 -15.14
C GLY A 42 8.95 3.47 -14.08
N SER A 43 9.23 4.42 -13.19
CA SER A 43 8.28 4.90 -12.18
C SER A 43 7.25 5.89 -12.78
N GLY A 44 6.05 5.92 -12.21
CA GLY A 44 4.97 6.85 -12.57
C GLY A 44 4.11 6.43 -13.76
N VAL A 45 4.28 5.20 -14.27
CA VAL A 45 3.58 4.73 -15.48
C VAL A 45 2.40 3.86 -15.10
N ARG A 46 1.25 4.07 -15.77
CA ARG A 46 0.11 3.16 -15.68
C ARG A 46 0.38 1.94 -16.55
N VAL A 47 0.36 0.76 -15.94
CA VAL A 47 0.77 -0.49 -16.58
C VAL A 47 -0.29 -1.58 -16.45
N GLY A 48 -0.36 -2.44 -17.46
CA GLY A 48 -0.94 -3.77 -17.37
C GLY A 48 0.18 -4.80 -17.23
N PHE A 49 0.11 -5.67 -16.22
CA PHE A 49 1.01 -6.80 -16.07
C PHE A 49 0.24 -8.10 -16.25
N ALA A 50 0.73 -8.95 -17.16
CA ALA A 50 0.33 -10.35 -17.19
C ALA A 50 1.21 -11.15 -16.22
N LEU A 51 0.60 -11.83 -15.26
CA LEU A 51 1.30 -12.60 -14.22
C LEU A 51 1.29 -14.10 -14.53
N ARG A 52 2.40 -14.78 -14.23
CA ARG A 52 2.53 -16.24 -14.17
C ARG A 52 2.35 -16.74 -12.73
N ASN A 53 2.06 -18.04 -12.61
CA ASN A 53 1.98 -18.78 -11.33
C ASN A 53 0.89 -18.32 -10.37
N VAL A 54 -0.13 -17.61 -10.87
CA VAL A 54 -1.24 -17.14 -10.05
C VAL A 54 -2.55 -17.11 -10.83
N LYS A 55 -3.63 -17.58 -10.20
CA LYS A 55 -5.00 -17.48 -10.73
C LYS A 55 -5.67 -16.22 -10.18
N GLU A 56 -6.66 -15.70 -10.90
CA GLU A 56 -7.35 -14.47 -10.52
C GLU A 56 -8.01 -14.57 -9.13
N ASP A 57 -8.67 -15.69 -8.85
CA ASP A 57 -9.33 -15.95 -7.56
C ASP A 57 -8.35 -15.97 -6.37
N GLU A 58 -7.06 -16.22 -6.61
CA GLU A 58 -6.04 -16.25 -5.55
C GLU A 58 -5.54 -14.85 -5.17
N ILE A 59 -5.76 -13.84 -6.01
CA ILE A 59 -5.26 -12.47 -5.82
C ILE A 59 -6.32 -11.40 -6.08
N LYS A 60 -7.58 -11.71 -5.78
CA LYS A 60 -8.74 -10.85 -6.05
C LYS A 60 -8.61 -9.44 -5.46
N ASP A 61 -8.09 -9.34 -4.25
CA ASP A 61 -7.86 -8.09 -3.51
C ASP A 61 -6.38 -7.71 -3.49
N LEU A 62 -5.68 -7.94 -4.61
CA LEU A 62 -4.27 -7.57 -4.75
C LEU A 62 -4.10 -6.06 -4.53
N MET A 63 -3.24 -5.71 -3.58
CA MET A 63 -2.93 -4.32 -3.26
C MET A 63 -1.59 -3.91 -3.85
N TYR A 64 -0.56 -4.72 -3.63
CA TYR A 64 0.81 -4.36 -4.02
C TYR A 64 1.52 -5.51 -4.71
N LEU A 65 2.33 -5.15 -5.71
CA LEU A 65 3.40 -5.98 -6.22
C LEU A 65 4.71 -5.32 -5.83
N ILE A 66 5.50 -5.99 -5.01
CA ILE A 66 6.74 -5.42 -4.45
C ILE A 66 7.94 -6.29 -4.80
N LYS A 67 9.12 -5.68 -4.89
CA LYS A 67 10.36 -6.43 -5.07
C LYS A 67 10.67 -7.23 -3.80
N PRO A 68 11.31 -8.43 -3.91
CA PRO A 68 11.57 -9.30 -2.75
C PRO A 68 12.43 -8.68 -1.64
N ASN A 69 13.21 -7.64 -1.94
CA ASN A 69 14.06 -6.94 -0.98
C ASN A 69 13.32 -5.87 -0.15
N VAL A 70 12.04 -5.62 -0.43
CA VAL A 70 11.24 -4.65 0.32
C VAL A 70 10.77 -5.29 1.63
N LYS A 71 11.04 -4.63 2.76
CA LYS A 71 10.54 -5.08 4.07
C LYS A 71 9.02 -4.97 4.13
N VAL A 72 8.40 -6.00 4.66
CA VAL A 72 6.96 -6.08 4.88
C VAL A 72 6.66 -6.36 6.34
N ASP A 73 5.62 -5.74 6.85
CA ASP A 73 5.13 -5.96 8.21
C ASP A 73 3.64 -5.62 8.27
N ASN A 74 2.95 -6.00 9.34
CA ASN A 74 1.62 -5.50 9.68
C ASN A 74 1.64 -4.50 10.85
N LYS A 75 2.85 -4.19 11.36
CA LYS A 75 3.06 -3.25 12.43
C LYS A 75 3.96 -2.11 11.97
N ILE A 76 3.55 -0.90 12.34
CA ILE A 76 4.29 0.34 12.12
C ILE A 76 4.42 1.06 13.46
N GLU A 77 5.61 1.56 13.76
CA GLU A 77 5.85 2.47 14.87
C GLU A 77 6.45 3.76 14.32
N GLY A 78 6.01 4.91 14.83
CA GLY A 78 6.52 6.18 14.36
C GLY A 78 6.00 7.39 15.14
N LYS A 79 6.50 8.57 14.79
CA LYS A 79 6.06 9.82 15.44
C LYS A 79 4.76 10.31 14.80
N LEU A 80 3.73 10.52 15.62
CA LEU A 80 2.44 11.03 15.16
C LEU A 80 2.42 12.56 15.14
N THR A 81 2.15 13.13 13.98
CA THR A 81 1.84 14.56 13.82
C THR A 81 0.36 14.72 13.51
N LYS A 82 -0.38 15.36 14.42
CA LYS A 82 -1.83 15.63 14.27
C LYS A 82 -2.05 17.03 13.70
N TYR A 83 -3.06 17.18 12.86
CA TYR A 83 -3.50 18.50 12.41
C TYR A 83 -4.37 19.19 13.47
N PRO A 84 -4.24 20.53 13.66
CA PRO A 84 -4.98 21.26 14.70
C PRO A 84 -6.51 21.13 14.60
N TRP A 85 -7.03 21.00 13.38
CA TRP A 85 -8.47 20.90 13.10
C TRP A 85 -9.00 19.45 13.12
N SER A 86 -8.15 18.48 13.45
CA SER A 86 -8.54 17.06 13.43
C SER A 86 -9.01 16.56 14.80
N THR A 87 -10.02 15.69 14.79
CA THR A 87 -10.43 14.93 15.97
C THR A 87 -9.80 13.54 15.90
N PHE A 88 -8.88 13.24 16.82
CA PHE A 88 -8.27 11.92 16.92
C PHE A 88 -8.93 11.09 18.02
N ASN A 89 -9.40 9.90 17.64
CA ASN A 89 -9.83 8.87 18.59
C ASN A 89 -8.94 7.63 18.38
N GLU A 90 -8.45 7.07 19.48
CA GLU A 90 -7.73 5.80 19.44
C GLU A 90 -8.63 4.66 18.99
N GLY A 91 -8.03 3.60 18.46
CA GLY A 91 -8.73 2.43 17.95
C GLY A 91 -8.78 2.41 16.43
N GLN A 92 -9.94 2.10 15.86
CA GLN A 92 -10.08 1.84 14.42
C GLN A 92 -9.98 3.14 13.60
N ASN A 93 -8.91 3.22 12.82
CA ASN A 93 -8.65 4.26 11.83
C ASN A 93 -8.20 3.60 10.53
N HIS A 94 -7.82 4.40 9.55
CA HIS A 94 -7.30 3.95 8.26
C HIS A 94 -5.96 4.61 8.02
N VAL A 95 -5.03 3.89 7.40
CA VAL A 95 -3.75 4.44 6.93
C VAL A 95 -3.69 4.41 5.42
N LEU A 96 -3.18 5.47 4.81
CA LEU A 96 -2.95 5.50 3.36
C LEU A 96 -1.52 5.07 3.06
N ILE A 97 -1.36 4.00 2.29
CA ILE A 97 -0.06 3.50 1.86
C ILE A 97 -0.10 3.32 0.35
N LYS A 98 0.64 4.18 -0.35
CA LYS A 98 0.82 4.17 -1.81
C LYS A 98 -0.48 3.92 -2.58
N GLY A 99 -1.53 4.67 -2.23
CA GLY A 99 -2.82 4.65 -2.93
C GLY A 99 -3.92 3.80 -2.29
N TYR A 100 -3.59 2.90 -1.35
CA TYR A 100 -4.61 2.09 -0.66
C TYR A 100 -4.88 2.58 0.76
N ALA A 101 -6.16 2.64 1.11
CA ALA A 101 -6.61 2.87 2.48
C ALA A 101 -6.72 1.53 3.20
N VAL A 102 -5.82 1.28 4.14
CA VAL A 102 -5.77 0.04 4.92
C VAL A 102 -6.39 0.29 6.29
N PRO A 103 -7.37 -0.51 6.72
CA PRO A 103 -7.86 -0.47 8.09
C PRO A 103 -6.74 -0.77 9.09
N ALA A 104 -6.63 0.06 10.12
CA ALA A 104 -5.58 -0.06 11.12
C ALA A 104 -6.08 0.31 12.51
N ASN A 105 -5.58 -0.38 13.52
CA ASN A 105 -5.73 0.01 14.90
C ASN A 105 -4.58 0.94 15.29
N VAL A 106 -4.88 2.15 15.75
CA VAL A 106 -3.89 3.15 16.13
C VAL A 106 -3.96 3.39 17.63
N LYS A 107 -2.84 3.17 18.33
CA LYS A 107 -2.63 3.50 19.73
C LYS A 107 -1.54 4.55 19.85
N VAL A 108 -1.68 5.49 20.78
CA VAL A 108 -0.70 6.57 20.96
C VAL A 108 -0.16 6.53 22.38
N ASN A 109 1.16 6.54 22.52
CA ASN A 109 1.83 6.61 23.81
C ASN A 109 2.89 7.72 23.76
N ASN A 110 2.66 8.82 24.49
CA ASN A 110 3.57 9.98 24.59
C ASN A 110 4.20 10.38 23.23
N GLU A 111 3.36 10.63 22.23
CA GLU A 111 3.70 11.04 20.84
C GLU A 111 4.16 9.95 19.86
N LYS A 112 4.46 8.73 20.33
CA LYS A 112 4.69 7.57 19.46
C LYS A 112 3.35 6.91 19.14
N ALA A 113 3.07 6.71 17.86
CA ALA A 113 1.94 5.92 17.40
C ALA A 113 2.40 4.50 17.09
N GLU A 114 1.69 3.53 17.66
CA GLU A 114 1.74 2.13 17.27
C GLU A 114 0.53 1.85 16.38
N ILE A 115 0.79 1.50 15.13
CA ILE A 115 -0.22 1.21 14.13
C ILE A 115 -0.15 -0.28 13.80
N LYS A 116 -1.27 -0.98 13.95
CA LYS A 116 -1.41 -2.37 13.51
C LYS A 116 -2.41 -2.45 12.37
N THR A 117 -1.96 -2.80 11.18
CA THR A 117 -2.81 -2.95 10.00
C THR A 117 -3.52 -4.30 9.97
N SER A 118 -4.68 -4.34 9.32
CA SER A 118 -5.42 -5.60 9.12
C SER A 118 -4.72 -6.56 8.14
N VAL A 119 -3.83 -6.05 7.31
CA VAL A 119 -3.08 -6.80 6.29
C VAL A 119 -1.60 -6.45 6.32
N VAL A 120 -0.77 -7.31 5.73
CA VAL A 120 0.66 -7.07 5.56
C VAL A 120 0.88 -6.00 4.48
N ILE A 121 1.75 -5.03 4.79
CA ILE A 121 2.00 -3.84 3.98
C ILE A 121 3.51 -3.65 3.76
N PRO A 122 3.91 -2.93 2.70
CA PRO A 122 5.30 -2.57 2.49
C PRO A 122 5.72 -1.39 3.36
N LEU A 123 6.88 -1.50 4.03
CA LEU A 123 7.46 -0.44 4.86
C LEU A 123 8.36 0.50 4.03
N ILE A 124 7.74 1.25 3.12
CA ILE A 124 8.44 2.07 2.10
C ILE A 124 8.10 3.57 2.13
N SER A 125 7.25 4.02 3.07
CA SER A 125 6.76 5.40 3.08
C SER A 125 7.21 6.12 4.33
N ASP A 126 8.05 7.14 4.17
CA ASP A 126 8.52 7.97 5.29
C ASP A 126 7.37 8.68 6.00
N GLN A 127 6.28 8.98 5.28
CA GLN A 127 5.08 9.59 5.83
C GLN A 127 3.85 8.74 5.48
N ILE A 128 3.08 8.37 6.49
CA ILE A 128 1.87 7.58 6.36
C ILE A 128 0.68 8.39 6.89
N PRO A 129 -0.18 8.92 6.01
CA PRO A 129 -1.37 9.64 6.44
C PRO A 129 -2.33 8.74 7.22
N ILE A 130 -2.87 9.24 8.32
CA ILE A 130 -3.95 8.60 9.09
C ILE A 130 -5.26 9.32 8.79
N LEU A 131 -6.30 8.52 8.56
CA LEU A 131 -7.65 8.97 8.29
C LEU A 131 -8.63 8.25 9.19
N ASN A 132 -9.72 8.94 9.52
CA ASN A 132 -10.91 8.32 10.06
C ASN A 132 -12.05 8.51 9.06
N VAL A 133 -12.35 7.48 8.28
CA VAL A 133 -13.45 7.50 7.30
C VAL A 133 -14.82 7.39 7.95
N ASN A 134 -14.89 7.02 9.23
CA ASN A 134 -16.13 6.81 9.98
C ASN A 134 -16.65 8.09 10.65
N VAL A 135 -15.94 9.23 10.55
CA VAL A 135 -16.45 10.50 11.07
C VAL A 135 -17.66 10.98 10.27
N LYS A 136 -18.58 11.65 10.97
CA LYS A 136 -19.78 12.25 10.36
C LYS A 136 -19.39 13.19 9.21
N GLN A 137 -20.23 13.24 8.18
CA GLN A 137 -20.08 14.15 7.05
C GLN A 137 -19.95 15.60 7.54
N GLY A 138 -19.10 16.38 6.88
CA GLY A 138 -18.78 17.76 7.26
C GLY A 138 -17.64 17.90 8.28
N LYS A 139 -17.11 16.81 8.84
CA LYS A 139 -15.88 16.82 9.66
C LYS A 139 -14.65 16.41 8.85
N PRO A 140 -13.47 16.98 9.15
CA PRO A 140 -12.21 16.54 8.56
C PRO A 140 -11.94 15.06 8.82
N ARG A 141 -11.69 14.30 7.76
CA ARG A 141 -11.36 12.86 7.84
C ARG A 141 -9.87 12.60 8.02
N VAL A 142 -9.03 13.53 7.57
CA VAL A 142 -7.58 13.41 7.69
C VAL A 142 -7.18 13.88 9.08
N ILE A 143 -6.56 12.99 9.85
CA ILE A 143 -6.13 13.27 11.22
C ILE A 143 -4.75 13.91 11.21
N GLY A 144 -3.87 13.39 10.36
CA GLY A 144 -2.46 13.72 10.40
C GLY A 144 -1.66 12.66 9.69
N TYR A 145 -0.41 12.49 10.08
CA TYR A 145 0.49 11.50 9.50
C TYR A 145 1.44 10.95 10.55
N VAL A 146 1.92 9.74 10.31
CA VAL A 146 3.01 9.12 11.07
C VAL A 146 4.28 9.16 10.22
N ASN A 147 5.35 9.65 10.83
CA ASN A 147 6.69 9.51 10.28
C ASN A 147 7.31 8.21 10.79
N LEU A 148 7.72 7.34 9.86
CA LEU A 148 8.51 6.13 10.16
C LEU A 148 9.92 6.47 10.66
#